data_AF-A0A8S3YCI3-F1
#
_entry.id   AF-A0A8S3YCI3-F1
#
_cell.length_a   1.000
_cell.length_b   1.000
_cell.length_c   1.000
_cell.angle_alpha   90.00
_cell.angle_beta   90.00
_cell.angle_gamma   90.00
#
_symmetry.space_group_name_H-M   'P 1'
#
loop_
_entity.id
_entity.type
_entity.pdbx_description
1 polymer ?
#
loop_
_entity_poly.entity_id
_entity_poly.type
_entity_poly.pdbx_seq_one_letter_code
_entity_poly.pdbx_strand_id
1 'polypeptide(L)'
;IAQLEGGTGGLTEGDYYATTIQGDGYWAPYGYRPGSATRTNSCQHVREVPPQLRSASVLKPFGLSTFYQKYTEAYGIPVVASYSVPDDALRRACYTLRFLLAGNWAVRESFYRYSGRVAVIGRDEGTTSIPEHSNLPSWWNLRARGLGATPHAPVSSGGEENVLCY
;
A
#
# COMPACT_ATOMS: atom_id res chain seq x y z
N ILE A 1 4.13 21.05 29.10
CA ILE A 1 2.73 21.43 29.39
C ILE A 1 2.14 22.02 28.12
N ALA A 2 1.27 21.27 27.46
CA ALA A 2 0.21 21.80 26.61
C ALA A 2 -0.85 20.69 26.58
N GLN A 3 -1.75 20.73 27.56
CA GLN A 3 -3.03 20.04 27.50
C GLN A 3 -3.86 20.72 26.41
N LEU A 4 -4.51 19.92 25.58
CA LEU A 4 -5.76 20.33 24.93
C LEU A 4 -6.76 19.23 25.24
N GLU A 5 -7.64 19.51 26.20
CA GLU A 5 -8.82 18.71 26.51
C GLU A 5 -9.96 19.06 25.54
N GLY A 6 -10.78 18.05 25.24
CA GLY A 6 -12.24 18.20 25.20
C GLY A 6 -12.91 18.76 23.93
N GLY A 7 -13.36 17.84 23.06
CA GLY A 7 -14.76 17.79 22.62
C GLY A 7 -15.29 18.83 21.63
N THR A 8 -15.45 18.43 20.37
CA THR A 8 -16.68 18.58 19.56
C THR A 8 -16.54 17.63 18.36
N GLY A 9 -17.65 17.06 17.87
CA GLY A 9 -17.66 16.14 16.73
C GLY A 9 -17.33 16.84 15.40
N GLY A 10 -16.09 17.29 15.27
CA GLY A 10 -15.53 17.89 14.06
C GLY A 10 -14.75 16.86 13.25
N LEU A 11 -14.94 16.91 11.93
CA LEU A 11 -14.18 16.13 10.95
C LEU A 11 -12.67 16.28 11.23
N THR A 12 -11.95 15.16 11.37
CA THR A 12 -10.50 15.19 11.46
C THR A 12 -9.90 15.69 10.14
N GLU A 13 -8.63 16.11 10.11
CA GLU A 13 -7.96 16.44 8.85
C GLU A 13 -8.00 15.26 7.86
N GLY A 14 -7.91 14.01 8.35
CA GLY A 14 -8.11 12.81 7.55
C GLY A 14 -9.54 12.68 6.99
N ASP A 15 -10.55 13.09 7.76
CA ASP A 15 -11.92 13.17 7.28
C ASP A 15 -12.09 14.30 6.26
N TYR A 16 -11.40 15.44 6.41
CA TYR A 16 -11.41 16.51 5.43
C TYR A 16 -10.87 16.02 4.07
N TYR A 17 -9.69 15.38 4.03
CA TYR A 17 -9.17 14.80 2.79
C TYR A 17 -10.06 13.67 2.25
N ALA A 18 -10.62 12.81 3.11
CA ALA A 18 -11.55 11.77 2.66
C ALA A 18 -12.84 12.37 2.06
N THR A 19 -13.34 13.48 2.62
CA THR A 19 -14.55 14.19 2.17
C THR A 19 -14.28 15.00 0.88
N THR A 20 -13.11 15.64 0.77
CA THR A 20 -12.70 16.33 -0.47
C THR A 20 -12.49 15.35 -1.61
N ILE A 21 -11.82 14.21 -1.35
CA ILE A 21 -11.65 13.14 -2.36
C ILE A 21 -13.01 12.54 -2.76
N GLN A 22 -13.98 12.44 -1.84
CA GLN A 22 -15.36 12.06 -2.17
C GLN A 22 -16.08 13.10 -3.06
N GLY A 23 -15.81 14.39 -2.86
CA GLY A 23 -16.35 15.48 -3.69
C GLY A 23 -15.77 15.54 -5.11
N ASP A 24 -14.53 15.09 -5.28
CA ASP A 24 -13.79 15.11 -6.55
C ASP A 24 -14.04 13.87 -7.44
N GLY A 25 -15.02 13.02 -7.10
CA GLY A 25 -15.37 11.82 -7.88
C GLY A 25 -14.48 10.60 -7.65
N TYR A 26 -13.54 10.67 -6.70
CA TYR A 26 -12.72 9.53 -6.28
C TYR A 26 -13.49 8.68 -5.25
N TRP A 27 -14.44 7.91 -5.75
CA TRP A 27 -15.17 6.91 -4.97
C TRP A 27 -14.26 5.71 -4.65
N ALA A 28 -14.44 5.08 -3.47
CA ALA A 28 -13.83 3.79 -3.15
C ALA A 28 -14.71 2.66 -3.71
N PRO A 29 -14.43 2.12 -4.91
CA PRO A 29 -15.35 1.23 -5.62
C PRO A 29 -15.65 -0.08 -4.90
N TYR A 30 -14.78 -0.46 -3.96
CA TYR A 30 -14.86 -1.70 -3.19
C TYR A 30 -15.13 -1.45 -1.70
N GLY A 31 -15.51 -0.21 -1.35
CA GLY A 31 -15.63 0.26 0.01
C GLY A 31 -14.28 0.52 0.68
N TYR A 32 -14.34 1.10 1.88
CA TYR A 32 -13.14 1.42 2.66
C TYR A 32 -12.65 0.20 3.45
N ARG A 33 -11.33 0.13 3.64
CA ARG A 33 -10.69 -0.77 4.59
C ARG A 33 -11.15 -0.43 6.01
N PRO A 34 -11.56 -1.43 6.83
CA PRO A 34 -11.90 -1.17 8.23
C PRO A 34 -10.66 -0.81 9.05
N GLY A 35 -10.84 0.03 10.08
CA GLY A 35 -9.76 0.51 10.95
C GLY A 35 -9.12 1.81 10.46
N SER A 36 -7.93 2.10 10.98
CA SER A 36 -7.14 3.30 10.66
C SER A 36 -5.66 2.96 10.53
N ALA A 37 -4.90 3.86 9.91
CA ALA A 37 -3.45 3.78 9.84
C ALA A 37 -2.83 3.70 11.25
N THR A 38 -1.75 2.95 11.39
CA THR A 38 -1.04 2.84 12.67
C THR A 38 0.04 3.92 12.80
N ARG A 39 0.70 4.00 13.96
CA ARG A 39 1.92 4.79 14.16
C ARG A 39 3.20 3.95 14.09
N THR A 40 3.07 2.64 13.90
CA THR A 40 4.16 1.67 13.95
C THR A 40 4.58 1.24 12.54
N ASN A 41 5.63 0.43 12.45
CA ASN A 41 6.05 -0.24 11.23
C ASN A 41 6.76 -1.54 11.61
N SER A 42 6.94 -2.42 10.64
CA SER A 42 7.73 -3.64 10.76
C SER A 42 8.80 -3.74 9.68
N CYS A 43 9.29 -2.61 9.17
CA CYS A 43 10.18 -2.53 8.00
C CYS A 43 11.48 -3.35 8.09
N GLN A 44 11.94 -3.71 9.28
CA GLN A 44 13.12 -4.57 9.44
C GLN A 44 12.78 -6.07 9.35
N HIS A 45 11.49 -6.45 9.37
CA HIS A 45 11.01 -7.81 9.57
C HIS A 45 10.13 -8.24 8.40
N VAL A 46 10.77 -8.81 7.37
CA VAL A 46 10.11 -9.48 6.26
C VAL A 46 9.65 -10.86 6.72
N ARG A 47 8.39 -11.17 6.46
CA ARG A 47 7.72 -12.40 6.90
C ARG A 47 6.70 -12.87 5.87
N GLU A 48 6.10 -14.03 6.10
CA GLU A 48 4.96 -14.49 5.32
C GLU A 48 3.75 -13.55 5.46
N VAL A 49 2.90 -13.53 4.43
CA VAL A 49 1.68 -12.74 4.44
C VAL A 49 0.73 -13.24 5.54
N PRO A 50 0.34 -12.38 6.50
CA PRO A 50 -0.63 -12.76 7.52
C PRO A 50 -1.96 -13.24 6.90
N PRO A 51 -2.50 -14.41 7.30
CA PRO A 51 -3.66 -15.02 6.65
C PRO A 51 -4.89 -14.10 6.53
N GLN A 52 -5.12 -13.27 7.55
CA GLN A 52 -6.24 -12.32 7.56
C GLN A 52 -6.17 -11.29 6.44
N LEU A 53 -4.98 -10.90 5.97
CA LEU A 53 -4.82 -9.95 4.87
C LEU A 53 -5.16 -10.56 3.50
N ARG A 54 -5.33 -11.89 3.43
CA ARG A 54 -5.85 -12.56 2.24
C ARG A 54 -7.37 -12.46 2.10
N SER A 55 -8.07 -11.93 3.12
CA SER A 55 -9.51 -11.75 3.07
C SER A 55 -9.92 -10.38 2.54
N ALA A 56 -10.91 -10.37 1.64
CA ALA A 56 -11.63 -9.18 1.20
C ALA A 56 -12.34 -8.43 2.34
N SER A 57 -12.60 -9.05 3.48
CA SER A 57 -13.17 -8.35 4.65
C SER A 57 -12.15 -7.42 5.32
N VAL A 58 -10.85 -7.70 5.16
CA VAL A 58 -9.75 -6.97 5.82
C VAL A 58 -9.01 -6.05 4.86
N LEU A 59 -8.83 -6.45 3.60
CA LEU A 59 -8.13 -5.67 2.58
C LEU A 59 -8.87 -5.76 1.25
N LYS A 60 -9.26 -4.61 0.68
CA LYS A 60 -10.08 -4.54 -0.54
C LYS A 60 -9.21 -4.53 -1.80
N PRO A 61 -9.76 -4.93 -2.97
CA PRO A 61 -11.05 -5.62 -3.17
C PRO A 61 -11.06 -7.07 -2.71
N PHE A 62 -9.97 -7.81 -2.92
CA PHE A 62 -9.94 -9.28 -2.84
C PHE A 62 -8.96 -9.83 -1.81
N GLY A 63 -8.36 -8.99 -0.97
CA GLY A 63 -7.22 -9.36 -0.14
C GLY A 63 -5.90 -9.39 -0.92
N LEU A 64 -4.88 -10.01 -0.32
CA LEU A 64 -3.59 -10.30 -0.96
C LEU A 64 -3.62 -11.69 -1.62
N SER A 65 -3.39 -11.72 -2.93
CA SER A 65 -3.20 -12.95 -3.73
C SER A 65 -2.08 -13.84 -3.18
N THR A 66 -2.17 -15.15 -3.40
CA THR A 66 -1.13 -16.14 -3.06
C THR A 66 0.19 -15.90 -3.79
N PHE A 67 0.19 -15.11 -4.87
CA PHE A 67 1.40 -14.59 -5.50
C PHE A 67 2.30 -13.87 -4.49
N TYR A 68 1.72 -13.06 -3.61
CA TYR A 68 2.45 -12.40 -2.54
C TYR A 68 2.81 -13.41 -1.46
N GLN A 69 4.11 -13.60 -1.28
CA GLN A 69 4.68 -14.53 -0.30
C GLN A 69 5.49 -13.80 0.78
N LYS A 70 5.97 -12.59 0.48
CA LYS A 70 6.71 -11.74 1.40
C LYS A 70 5.90 -10.51 1.79
N TYR A 71 5.98 -10.14 3.06
CA TYR A 71 5.24 -9.06 3.66
C TYR A 71 6.08 -8.30 4.70
N THR A 72 5.98 -6.98 4.65
CA THR A 72 6.26 -6.05 5.75
C THR A 72 5.24 -4.91 5.68
N GLU A 73 5.23 -3.98 6.64
CA GLU A 73 4.36 -2.82 6.55
C GLU A 73 4.95 -1.57 7.21
N ALA A 74 4.43 -0.42 6.80
CA ALA A 74 4.54 0.83 7.53
C ALA A 74 3.15 1.41 7.73
N TYR A 75 2.82 1.81 8.95
CA TYR A 75 1.54 2.44 9.30
C TYR A 75 0.31 1.56 8.98
N GLY A 76 0.48 0.24 8.94
CA GLY A 76 -0.55 -0.71 8.51
C GLY A 76 -0.75 -0.81 6.99
N ILE A 77 0.06 -0.10 6.19
CA ILE A 77 0.06 -0.15 4.71
C ILE A 77 1.01 -1.28 4.28
N PRO A 78 0.50 -2.31 3.57
CA PRO A 78 1.32 -3.45 3.15
C PRO A 78 2.43 -3.06 2.17
N VAL A 79 3.59 -3.66 2.36
CA VAL A 79 4.69 -3.73 1.39
C VAL A 79 4.92 -5.21 1.11
N VAL A 80 4.67 -5.61 -0.13
CA VAL A 80 4.53 -7.02 -0.52
C VAL A 80 5.38 -7.35 -1.73
N ALA A 81 5.72 -8.62 -1.87
CA ALA A 81 6.42 -9.12 -3.05
C ALA A 81 6.20 -10.63 -3.21
N SER A 82 6.61 -11.15 -4.36
CA SER A 82 6.75 -12.59 -4.56
C SER A 82 7.88 -13.16 -3.70
N TYR A 83 8.06 -14.48 -3.77
CA TYR A 83 9.18 -15.14 -3.11
C TYR A 83 10.55 -14.78 -3.71
N SER A 84 10.59 -14.48 -5.02
CA SER A 84 11.83 -14.26 -5.77
C SER A 84 12.55 -12.96 -5.39
N VAL A 85 11.81 -11.96 -4.91
CA VAL A 85 12.35 -10.64 -4.56
C VAL A 85 13.21 -10.73 -3.29
N PRO A 86 14.44 -10.21 -3.24
CA PRO A 86 15.27 -10.16 -2.04
C PRO A 86 14.60 -9.39 -0.90
N ASP A 87 14.74 -9.88 0.33
CA ASP A 87 14.12 -9.24 1.51
C ASP A 87 14.57 -7.78 1.68
N ASP A 88 15.83 -7.47 1.33
CA ASP A 88 16.37 -6.11 1.41
C ASP A 88 15.61 -5.13 0.52
N ALA A 89 15.05 -5.59 -0.61
CA ALA A 89 14.21 -4.75 -1.46
C ALA A 89 12.92 -4.35 -0.73
N LEU A 90 12.27 -5.28 -0.02
CA LEU A 90 11.08 -4.98 0.80
C LEU A 90 11.43 -4.08 1.98
N ARG A 91 12.54 -4.35 2.68
CA ARG A 91 13.01 -3.50 3.80
C ARG A 91 13.23 -2.07 3.32
N ARG A 92 13.88 -1.91 2.17
CA ARG A 92 14.16 -0.60 1.57
C ARG A 92 12.89 0.11 1.09
N ALA A 93 12.00 -0.58 0.38
CA ALA A 93 10.70 -0.04 -0.04
C ALA A 93 9.85 0.40 1.16
N CYS A 94 9.84 -0.40 2.23
CA CYS A 94 9.13 -0.07 3.47
C CYS A 94 9.72 1.15 4.16
N TYR A 95 11.05 1.26 4.23
CA TYR A 95 11.69 2.45 4.78
C TYR A 95 11.32 3.71 3.98
N THR A 96 11.30 3.62 2.65
CA THR A 96 10.88 4.73 1.78
C THR A 96 9.43 5.13 2.04
N LEU A 97 8.50 4.16 2.09
CA LEU A 97 7.10 4.42 2.42
C LEU A 97 6.94 5.07 3.80
N ARG A 98 7.64 4.55 4.81
CA ARG A 98 7.65 5.09 6.16
C ARG A 98 8.10 6.55 6.16
N PHE A 99 9.20 6.85 5.47
CA PHE A 99 9.75 8.20 5.39
C PHE A 99 8.81 9.15 4.63
N LEU A 100 8.31 8.75 3.46
CA LEU A 100 7.39 9.53 2.64
C LEU A 100 6.17 9.99 3.43
N LEU A 101 5.66 9.11 4.30
CA LEU A 101 4.46 9.39 5.05
C LEU A 101 4.73 9.94 6.46
N ALA A 102 5.98 10.06 6.93
CA ALA A 102 6.37 10.30 8.34
C ALA A 102 5.82 11.58 9.01
N GLY A 103 5.41 12.59 8.25
CA GLY A 103 4.75 13.80 8.77
C GLY A 103 3.26 13.91 8.42
N ASN A 104 2.71 13.01 7.61
CA ASN A 104 1.46 13.26 6.89
C ASN A 104 0.37 12.26 7.27
N TRP A 105 -0.19 12.41 8.47
CA TRP A 105 -1.21 11.50 9.02
C TRP A 105 -2.43 11.36 8.11
N ALA A 106 -2.96 12.47 7.60
CA ALA A 106 -4.15 12.42 6.73
C ALA A 106 -3.92 11.64 5.44
N VAL A 107 -2.71 11.76 4.85
CA VAL A 107 -2.33 10.97 3.67
C VAL A 107 -2.15 9.49 4.02
N ARG A 108 -1.55 9.16 5.17
CA ARG A 108 -1.49 7.76 5.65
C ARG A 108 -2.87 7.16 5.79
N GLU A 109 -3.77 7.88 6.45
CA GLU A 109 -5.12 7.43 6.71
C GLU A 109 -5.86 7.19 5.40
N SER A 110 -5.69 8.09 4.44
CA SER A 110 -6.23 7.93 3.09
C SER A 110 -5.69 6.66 2.41
N PHE A 111 -4.36 6.48 2.35
CA PHE A 111 -3.75 5.28 1.77
C PHE A 111 -4.25 3.99 2.44
N TYR A 112 -4.35 3.99 3.78
CA TYR A 112 -4.87 2.85 4.53
C TYR A 112 -6.32 2.54 4.15
N ARG A 113 -7.20 3.56 4.19
CA ARG A 113 -8.64 3.40 3.94
C ARG A 113 -8.93 2.96 2.51
N TYR A 114 -8.14 3.38 1.53
CA TYR A 114 -8.25 2.91 0.14
C TYR A 114 -7.61 1.54 -0.12
N SER A 115 -7.17 0.82 0.94
CA SER A 115 -6.46 -0.46 0.82
C SER A 115 -5.17 -0.37 -0.01
N GLY A 116 -4.53 0.81 0.00
CA GLY A 116 -3.27 1.05 -0.67
C GLY A 116 -2.18 0.09 -0.19
N ARG A 117 -1.33 -0.34 -1.12
CA ARG A 117 -0.16 -1.19 -0.86
C ARG A 117 0.96 -0.89 -1.83
N VAL A 118 2.18 -1.25 -1.43
CA VAL A 118 3.37 -1.17 -2.27
C VAL A 118 3.79 -2.58 -2.66
N ALA A 119 3.99 -2.83 -3.96
CA ALA A 119 4.54 -4.08 -4.46
C ALA A 119 5.93 -3.88 -5.04
N VAL A 120 6.85 -4.78 -4.72
CA VAL A 120 8.17 -4.84 -5.37
C VAL A 120 8.15 -5.94 -6.41
N ILE A 121 8.58 -5.62 -7.63
CA ILE A 121 8.65 -6.54 -8.77
C ILE A 121 10.05 -7.15 -8.83
N GLY A 122 10.18 -8.47 -8.88
CA GLY A 122 11.47 -9.17 -9.00
C GLY A 122 12.09 -9.03 -10.38
N ARG A 123 13.43 -9.18 -10.49
CA ARG A 123 14.20 -8.98 -11.75
C ARG A 123 13.61 -9.72 -12.95
N ASP A 124 13.16 -10.96 -12.75
CA ASP A 124 12.60 -11.82 -13.79
C ASP A 124 11.06 -11.75 -13.89
N GLU A 125 10.45 -10.78 -13.21
CA GLU A 125 9.00 -10.54 -13.19
C GLU A 125 8.64 -9.27 -13.97
N GLY A 126 7.48 -9.30 -14.64
CA GLY A 126 6.94 -8.15 -15.35
C GLY A 126 5.90 -7.38 -14.53
N THR A 127 5.51 -6.21 -15.01
CA THR A 127 4.38 -5.45 -14.45
C THR A 127 3.11 -6.30 -14.37
N THR A 128 2.82 -7.13 -15.37
CA THR A 128 1.62 -7.98 -15.39
C THR A 128 1.72 -9.19 -14.44
N SER A 129 2.90 -9.46 -13.84
CA SER A 129 3.05 -10.46 -12.78
C SER A 129 2.38 -10.01 -11.48
N ILE A 130 2.26 -8.70 -11.27
CA ILE A 130 1.49 -8.14 -10.16
C ILE A 130 0.00 -8.47 -10.38
N PRO A 131 -0.67 -9.17 -9.44
CA PRO A 131 -2.04 -9.62 -9.62
C PRO A 131 -3.03 -8.52 -10.01
N GLU A 132 -2.89 -7.34 -9.41
CA GLU A 132 -3.73 -6.16 -9.67
C GLU A 132 -3.47 -5.51 -11.04
N HIS A 133 -2.40 -5.89 -11.74
CA HIS A 133 -2.05 -5.43 -13.09
C HIS A 133 -2.16 -6.55 -14.14
N SER A 134 -2.62 -7.73 -13.76
CA SER A 134 -2.68 -8.92 -14.64
C SER A 134 -3.59 -8.75 -15.86
N ASN A 135 -4.54 -7.82 -15.81
CA ASN A 135 -5.43 -7.46 -16.91
C ASN A 135 -4.81 -6.47 -17.92
N LEU A 136 -3.63 -5.94 -17.64
CA LEU A 136 -2.94 -5.05 -18.56
C LEU A 136 -2.37 -5.84 -19.76
N PRO A 137 -2.35 -5.25 -20.97
CA PRO A 137 -1.69 -5.85 -22.11
C PRO A 137 -0.22 -6.17 -21.85
N SER A 138 0.29 -7.27 -22.40
CA SER A 138 1.66 -7.77 -22.14
C SER A 138 2.78 -6.78 -22.49
N TRP A 139 2.55 -5.82 -23.40
CA TRP A 139 3.54 -4.78 -23.71
C TRP A 139 3.88 -3.89 -22.52
N TRP A 140 3.05 -3.85 -21.46
CA TRP A 140 3.38 -3.17 -20.20
C TRP A 140 4.65 -3.70 -19.55
N ASN A 141 4.99 -4.99 -19.75
CA ASN A 141 6.21 -5.57 -19.22
C ASN A 141 7.48 -4.97 -19.83
N LEU A 142 7.39 -4.39 -21.02
CA LEU A 142 8.49 -3.68 -21.69
C LEU A 142 8.50 -2.18 -21.38
N ARG A 143 7.35 -1.62 -20.98
CA ARG A 143 7.19 -0.17 -20.80
C ARG A 143 7.60 0.29 -19.42
N ALA A 144 7.24 -0.47 -18.38
CA ALA A 144 7.38 -0.01 -17.01
C ALA A 144 7.50 -1.20 -16.06
N ARG A 145 8.14 -0.96 -14.93
CA ARG A 145 8.08 -1.80 -13.72
C ARG A 145 7.63 -1.01 -12.49
N GLY A 146 7.14 0.22 -12.72
CA GLY A 146 6.55 1.05 -11.68
C GLY A 146 5.29 1.75 -12.18
N LEU A 147 4.20 1.50 -11.48
CA LEU A 147 2.87 2.09 -11.70
C LEU A 147 2.34 2.64 -10.39
N GLY A 148 1.65 3.78 -10.45
CA GLY A 148 0.96 4.34 -9.29
C GLY A 148 -0.37 3.64 -9.02
N ALA A 149 -0.75 3.58 -7.74
CA ALA A 149 -2.02 3.00 -7.31
C ALA A 149 -3.21 3.83 -7.79
N THR A 150 -4.34 3.15 -8.01
CA THR A 150 -5.66 3.77 -8.24
C THR A 150 -6.68 3.15 -7.28
N PRO A 151 -7.87 3.74 -7.10
CA PRO A 151 -8.93 3.10 -6.28
C PRO A 151 -9.37 1.71 -6.79
N HIS A 152 -9.19 1.43 -8.09
CA HIS A 152 -9.54 0.14 -8.69
C HIS A 152 -8.39 -0.88 -8.59
N ALA A 153 -7.15 -0.41 -8.68
CA ALA A 153 -5.94 -1.20 -8.50
C ALA A 153 -5.09 -0.55 -7.40
N PRO A 154 -5.36 -0.83 -6.12
CA PRO A 154 -4.79 -0.07 -5.00
C PRO A 154 -3.34 -0.47 -4.70
N VAL A 155 -2.54 -0.77 -5.71
CA VAL A 155 -1.12 -1.12 -5.58
C VAL A 155 -0.25 -0.12 -6.33
N SER A 156 0.76 0.42 -5.64
CA SER A 156 1.87 1.12 -6.27
C SER A 156 3.00 0.13 -6.43
N SER A 157 3.62 0.05 -7.61
CA SER A 157 4.66 -0.94 -7.90
C SER A 157 6.00 -0.29 -8.21
N GLY A 158 7.09 -1.05 -8.04
CA GLY A 158 8.44 -0.66 -8.44
C GLY A 158 9.34 -1.89 -8.59
N GLY A 159 10.28 -1.85 -9.55
CA GLY A 159 11.29 -2.90 -9.72
C GLY A 159 12.30 -2.93 -8.56
N GLU A 160 12.77 -4.13 -8.20
CA GLU A 160 13.80 -4.31 -7.18
C GLU A 160 15.11 -3.58 -7.50
N GLU A 161 15.47 -3.47 -8.79
CA GLU A 161 16.61 -2.68 -9.27
C GLU A 161 16.53 -1.21 -8.86
N ASN A 162 15.32 -0.64 -8.78
CA ASN A 162 15.13 0.78 -8.44
C ASN A 162 15.32 1.03 -6.94
N VAL A 163 14.91 0.07 -6.11
CA VAL A 163 15.03 0.20 -4.65
C VAL A 163 16.42 -0.20 -4.16
N LEU A 164 17.08 -1.14 -4.83
CA LEU A 164 18.41 -1.63 -4.47
C LEU A 164 19.56 -0.98 -5.29
N CYS A 165 19.25 -0.23 -6.34
CA CYS A 165 20.18 0.51 -7.18
C CYS A 165 21.23 -0.37 -7.88
N TYR A 166 20.82 -1.41 -8.62
CA TYR A 166 21.70 -2.25 -9.44
C TYR A 166 21.13 -2.56 -10.83
#